data_AF-A0A504YKL9-F1
#
_entry.id   AF-A0A504YKL9-F1
#
_cell.length_a   1.000
_cell.length_b   1.000
_cell.length_c   1.000
_cell.angle_alpha   90.00
_cell.angle_beta   90.00
_cell.angle_gamma   90.00
#
_symmetry.space_group_name_H-M   'P 1'
#
loop_
_entity.id
_entity.type
_entity.pdbx_description
1 polymer ?
#
loop_
_entity_poly.entity_id
_entity_poly.type
_entity_poly.pdbx_seq_one_letter_code
_entity_poly.pdbx_strand_id
1 'polypeptide(L)'
;MPPVPFKRIFLIKLINKLVEDLQFPYPLRIGDFGEERDLKKWLPFLSCLILFIENQSKLRFGEELLIEMRAAKITHANLLEVISVKEKQLEALHTERRAKQSTIDQLLRRVDELTIQVRETQKAAAEAEAQFDSMKAENFNAKKQCEALQNEILSIKEDFEACSKRRLRDIHSLPEMNAELQERLMSVEIEMHRAFEVRNSTMDQITGINRYEPLLDQLKEILAETEEWKTKYITVHQTEKEKLAELEQVKRELEEAQSEKCELTHAAMDLQNQMMRKKLLLANKKKGTQASKKSAMKEIDSINSDNSETQQSNNQLEQKCVLYEEQLKLEREGIAEMLPRLKEADKLGRLLCELRKEFSSV
;
A
#
# COMPACT_ATOMS: atom_id res chain seq x y z
N MET A 1 177.71 36.34 -8.94
CA MET A 1 177.69 35.50 -10.16
C MET A 1 177.82 34.05 -9.73
N PRO A 2 176.98 33.13 -10.24
CA PRO A 2 177.13 31.71 -9.94
C PRO A 2 178.42 31.19 -10.60
N PRO A 3 179.17 30.25 -10.00
CA PRO A 3 180.01 29.40 -10.80
C PRO A 3 179.08 28.50 -11.63
N VAL A 4 179.36 28.42 -12.92
CA VAL A 4 178.74 27.57 -13.94
C VAL A 4 178.19 26.25 -13.37
N PRO A 5 176.98 25.79 -13.78
CA PRO A 5 176.39 24.57 -13.27
C PRO A 5 177.36 23.41 -13.45
N PHE A 6 177.69 22.73 -12.34
CA PHE A 6 178.38 21.44 -12.36
C PHE A 6 177.54 20.51 -13.24
N LYS A 7 177.92 20.30 -14.50
CA LYS A 7 177.15 19.46 -15.43
C LYS A 7 176.94 18.11 -14.75
N ARG A 8 175.69 17.59 -14.71
CA ARG A 8 175.37 16.25 -14.14
C ARG A 8 176.33 15.16 -14.63
N ILE A 9 176.86 15.31 -15.83
CA ILE A 9 177.92 14.47 -16.43
C ILE A 9 179.20 14.42 -15.58
N PHE A 10 179.64 15.52 -14.95
CA PHE A 10 180.79 15.53 -14.05
C PHE A 10 180.52 14.79 -12.74
N LEU A 11 179.31 14.93 -12.18
CA LEU A 11 178.90 14.18 -10.98
C LEU A 11 178.86 12.68 -11.26
N ILE A 12 178.31 12.29 -12.41
CA ILE A 12 178.25 10.89 -12.85
C ILE A 12 179.63 10.34 -13.14
N LYS A 13 180.53 11.12 -13.75
CA LYS A 13 181.94 10.73 -13.89
C LYS A 13 182.62 10.55 -12.54
N LEU A 14 182.36 11.42 -11.57
CA LEU A 14 182.93 11.31 -10.22
C LEU A 14 182.38 10.08 -9.48
N ILE A 15 181.07 9.84 -9.57
CA ILE A 15 180.39 8.69 -8.96
C ILE A 15 180.81 7.39 -9.66
N ASN A 16 180.95 7.36 -10.98
CA ASN A 16 181.42 6.18 -11.69
C ASN A 16 182.91 5.90 -11.45
N LYS A 17 183.72 6.94 -11.20
CA LYS A 17 185.08 6.75 -10.72
C LYS A 17 185.10 6.09 -9.34
N LEU A 18 184.19 6.51 -8.45
CA LEU A 18 183.95 5.82 -7.18
C LEU A 18 183.44 4.39 -7.39
N VAL A 19 182.49 4.14 -8.30
CA VAL A 19 182.02 2.79 -8.68
C VAL A 19 183.19 1.90 -9.13
N GLU A 20 184.10 2.43 -9.95
CA GLU A 20 185.32 1.74 -10.40
C GLU A 20 186.29 1.48 -9.25
N ASP A 21 186.59 2.49 -8.42
CA ASP A 21 187.48 2.38 -7.24
C ASP A 21 186.91 1.37 -6.21
N LEU A 22 185.57 1.27 -6.12
CA LEU A 22 184.84 0.33 -5.27
C LEU A 22 184.66 -1.06 -5.89
N GLN A 23 185.10 -1.26 -7.14
CA GLN A 23 184.87 -2.47 -7.94
C GLN A 23 183.39 -2.88 -8.03
N PHE A 24 182.46 -1.92 -8.00
CA PHE A 24 181.03 -2.20 -8.11
C PHE A 24 180.68 -2.55 -9.58
N PRO A 25 179.99 -3.68 -9.85
CA PRO A 25 179.93 -4.28 -11.19
C PRO A 25 179.03 -3.54 -12.19
N TYR A 26 178.25 -2.54 -11.76
CA TYR A 26 177.31 -1.82 -12.63
C TYR A 26 177.59 -0.32 -12.64
N PRO A 27 177.98 0.28 -13.79
CA PRO A 27 178.14 1.72 -13.90
C PRO A 27 176.79 2.44 -13.86
N LEU A 28 176.73 3.55 -13.14
CA LEU A 28 175.53 4.39 -13.03
C LEU A 28 175.41 5.31 -14.24
N ARG A 29 174.22 5.39 -14.84
CA ARG A 29 173.90 6.24 -15.99
C ARG A 29 173.07 7.44 -15.56
N ILE A 30 172.99 8.46 -16.42
CA ILE A 30 172.23 9.69 -16.16
C ILE A 30 170.77 9.41 -15.77
N GLY A 31 170.14 8.41 -16.39
CA GLY A 31 168.75 8.01 -16.12
C GLY A 31 168.52 7.39 -14.74
N ASP A 32 169.57 6.90 -14.06
CA ASP A 32 169.42 6.26 -12.75
C ASP A 32 169.21 7.28 -11.61
N PHE A 33 169.44 8.58 -11.86
CA PHE A 33 169.33 9.66 -10.86
C PHE A 33 167.97 10.39 -10.86
N GLY A 34 166.90 9.75 -11.34
CA GLY A 34 165.52 10.27 -11.37
C GLY A 34 164.73 10.08 -10.05
N GLU A 35 163.47 10.50 -10.02
CA GLU A 35 162.56 10.30 -8.88
C GLU A 35 162.16 8.82 -8.70
N GLU A 36 162.08 8.06 -9.79
CA GLU A 36 161.88 6.60 -9.78
C GLU A 36 163.23 5.86 -9.75
N ARG A 37 163.96 5.95 -8.63
CA ARG A 37 165.22 5.21 -8.46
C ARG A 37 164.93 3.70 -8.43
N ASP A 38 165.58 2.95 -9.31
CA ASP A 38 165.51 1.49 -9.30
C ASP A 38 166.13 0.93 -8.00
N LEU A 39 165.26 0.56 -7.06
CA LEU A 39 165.63 0.02 -5.76
C LEU A 39 166.54 -1.21 -5.89
N LYS A 40 166.41 -2.02 -6.96
CA LYS A 40 167.25 -3.22 -7.16
C LYS A 40 168.69 -2.89 -7.53
N LYS A 41 168.97 -1.70 -8.05
CA LYS A 41 170.33 -1.23 -8.39
C LYS A 41 170.91 -0.30 -7.33
N TRP A 42 170.09 0.58 -6.79
CA TRP A 42 170.52 1.59 -5.82
C TRP A 42 170.76 1.02 -4.42
N LEU A 43 169.97 0.04 -3.95
CA LEU A 43 170.22 -0.59 -2.66
C LEU A 43 171.59 -1.31 -2.61
N PRO A 44 171.96 -2.17 -3.59
CA PRO A 44 173.27 -2.80 -3.58
C PRO A 44 174.43 -1.80 -3.68
N PHE A 45 174.28 -0.75 -4.51
CA PHE A 45 175.31 0.28 -4.65
C PHE A 45 175.51 1.07 -3.35
N LEU A 46 174.41 1.49 -2.70
CA LEU A 46 174.46 2.18 -1.41
C LEU A 46 175.00 1.26 -0.31
N SER A 47 174.68 -0.04 -0.32
CA SER A 47 175.28 -1.02 0.57
C SER A 47 176.79 -1.16 0.37
N CYS A 48 177.29 -1.18 -0.88
CA CYS A 48 178.73 -1.17 -1.17
C CYS A 48 179.42 0.13 -0.71
N LEU A 49 178.78 1.29 -0.92
CA LEU A 49 179.27 2.57 -0.42
C LEU A 49 179.33 2.60 1.11
N ILE A 50 178.29 2.10 1.79
CA ILE A 50 178.27 1.99 3.25
C ILE A 50 179.39 1.06 3.73
N LEU A 51 179.54 -0.13 3.14
CA LEU A 51 180.62 -1.07 3.49
C LEU A 51 182.02 -0.50 3.25
N PHE A 52 182.19 0.31 2.20
CA PHE A 52 183.45 1.00 1.93
C PHE A 52 183.73 2.10 2.94
N ILE A 53 182.72 2.90 3.30
CA ILE A 53 182.82 3.91 4.34
C ILE A 53 183.10 3.26 5.70
N GLU A 54 182.48 2.11 6.00
CA GLU A 54 182.73 1.31 7.21
C GLU A 54 184.18 0.75 7.26
N ASN A 55 184.75 0.37 6.10
CA ASN A 55 186.14 -0.13 6.01
C ASN A 55 187.21 0.99 5.96
N GLN A 56 186.85 2.22 5.60
CA GLN A 56 187.75 3.38 5.62
C GLN A 56 187.73 4.03 7.01
N SER A 57 188.55 3.48 7.91
CA SER A 57 188.64 3.82 9.35
C SER A 57 189.09 5.25 9.71
N LYS A 58 189.03 6.21 8.77
CA LYS A 58 189.48 7.60 8.96
C LYS A 58 188.44 8.69 8.69
N LEU A 59 187.21 8.35 8.30
CA LEU A 59 186.16 9.33 7.99
C LEU A 59 185.11 9.43 9.10
N ARG A 60 185.29 10.37 10.05
CA ARG A 60 184.31 10.69 11.11
C ARG A 60 182.89 10.97 10.58
N PHE A 61 182.77 11.47 9.34
CA PHE A 61 181.49 11.80 8.70
C PHE A 61 180.67 10.54 8.30
N GLY A 62 181.33 9.39 8.14
CA GLY A 62 180.66 8.14 7.78
C GLY A 62 179.81 7.56 8.91
N GLU A 63 180.25 7.73 10.16
CA GLU A 63 179.52 7.28 11.35
C GLU A 63 178.23 8.08 11.58
N GLU A 64 178.26 9.40 11.40
CA GLU A 64 177.08 10.28 11.56
C GLU A 64 175.98 9.93 10.55
N LEU A 65 176.33 9.77 9.27
CA LEU A 65 175.39 9.39 8.22
C LEU A 65 174.77 7.99 8.48
N LEU A 66 175.57 7.05 8.97
CA LEU A 66 175.11 5.71 9.34
C LEU A 66 174.10 5.76 10.50
N ILE A 67 174.35 6.60 11.50
CA ILE A 67 173.43 6.82 12.62
C ILE A 67 172.11 7.41 12.11
N GLU A 68 172.15 8.42 11.24
CA GLU A 68 170.96 9.03 10.64
C GLU A 68 170.16 8.05 9.78
N MET A 69 170.82 7.24 8.94
CA MET A 69 170.14 6.24 8.12
C MET A 69 169.51 5.12 8.96
N ARG A 70 170.19 4.68 10.02
CA ARG A 70 169.62 3.71 10.97
C ARG A 70 168.42 4.30 11.69
N ALA A 71 168.49 5.55 12.13
CA ALA A 71 167.36 6.26 12.74
C ALA A 71 166.17 6.38 11.77
N ALA A 72 166.40 6.82 10.53
CA ALA A 72 165.36 6.94 9.50
C ALA A 72 164.71 5.59 9.17
N LYS A 73 165.49 4.50 9.10
CA LYS A 73 164.98 3.14 8.90
C LYS A 73 164.07 2.71 10.06
N ILE A 74 164.47 2.98 11.30
CA ILE A 74 163.66 2.69 12.49
C ILE A 74 162.38 3.52 12.47
N THR A 75 162.45 4.82 12.17
CA THR A 75 161.28 5.70 12.07
C THR A 75 160.31 5.21 10.99
N HIS A 76 160.81 4.81 9.82
CA HIS A 76 159.98 4.27 8.74
C HIS A 76 159.31 2.95 9.13
N ALA A 77 160.04 2.04 9.81
CA ALA A 77 159.46 0.81 10.34
C ALA A 77 158.34 1.09 11.35
N ASN A 78 158.54 2.05 12.26
CA ASN A 78 157.52 2.46 13.23
C ASN A 78 156.29 3.08 12.54
N LEU A 79 156.48 3.88 11.47
CA LEU A 79 155.37 4.45 10.71
C LEU A 79 154.56 3.37 9.97
N LEU A 80 155.23 2.37 9.39
CA LEU A 80 154.54 1.22 8.76
C LEU A 80 153.74 0.43 9.79
N GLU A 81 154.24 0.25 11.01
CA GLU A 81 153.51 -0.40 12.08
C GLU A 81 152.26 0.41 12.48
N VAL A 82 152.38 1.73 12.61
CA VAL A 82 151.24 2.63 12.87
C VAL A 82 150.20 2.56 11.75
N ILE A 83 150.62 2.56 10.49
CA ILE A 83 149.72 2.42 9.33
C ILE A 83 149.01 1.07 9.40
N SER A 84 149.73 -0.02 9.64
CA SER A 84 149.13 -1.35 9.76
C SER A 84 148.08 -1.42 10.88
N VAL A 85 148.35 -0.79 12.03
CA VAL A 85 147.37 -0.69 13.13
C VAL A 85 146.16 0.14 12.71
N LYS A 86 146.36 1.25 11.99
CA LYS A 86 145.26 2.11 11.53
C LYS A 86 144.41 1.44 10.46
N GLU A 87 145.00 0.69 9.53
CA GLU A 87 144.29 -0.11 8.54
C GLU A 87 143.42 -1.18 9.21
N LYS A 88 143.96 -1.89 10.21
CA LYS A 88 143.18 -2.85 11.02
C LYS A 88 142.02 -2.17 11.75
N GLN A 89 142.25 -1.00 12.35
CA GLN A 89 141.19 -0.22 13.01
C GLN A 89 140.10 0.22 12.01
N LEU A 90 140.48 0.62 10.81
CA LEU A 90 139.57 1.07 9.77
C LEU A 90 138.73 -0.10 9.21
N GLU A 91 139.32 -1.28 9.01
CA GLU A 91 138.57 -2.47 8.62
C GLU A 91 137.61 -2.93 9.73
N ALA A 92 138.00 -2.82 11.00
CA ALA A 92 137.10 -3.07 12.13
C ALA A 92 135.90 -2.10 12.13
N LEU A 93 136.12 -0.81 11.88
CA LEU A 93 135.03 0.16 11.75
C LEU A 93 134.14 -0.12 10.52
N HIS A 94 134.71 -0.57 9.41
CA HIS A 94 133.93 -0.95 8.23
C HIS A 94 133.07 -2.19 8.46
N THR A 95 133.59 -3.19 9.16
CA THR A 95 132.81 -4.38 9.53
C THR A 95 131.69 -4.03 10.52
N GLU A 96 131.97 -3.19 11.52
CA GLU A 96 130.95 -2.68 12.44
C GLU A 96 129.87 -1.86 11.71
N ARG A 97 130.25 -0.99 10.78
CA ARG A 97 129.29 -0.23 9.95
C ARG A 97 128.41 -1.15 9.11
N ARG A 98 128.98 -2.17 8.47
CA ARG A 98 128.22 -3.17 7.69
C ARG A 98 127.24 -3.93 8.59
N ALA A 99 127.66 -4.34 9.78
CA ALA A 99 126.78 -4.98 10.76
C ALA A 99 125.61 -4.08 11.18
N LYS A 100 125.90 -2.81 11.54
CA LYS A 100 124.85 -1.83 11.89
C LYS A 100 123.89 -1.57 10.73
N GLN A 101 124.39 -1.46 9.50
CA GLN A 101 123.53 -1.28 8.32
C GLN A 101 122.60 -2.47 8.12
N SER A 102 123.11 -3.70 8.26
CA SER A 102 122.28 -4.90 8.19
C SER A 102 121.17 -4.91 9.26
N THR A 103 121.46 -4.43 10.47
CA THR A 103 120.45 -4.30 11.53
C THR A 103 119.40 -3.26 11.18
N ILE A 104 119.80 -2.10 10.62
CA ILE A 104 118.86 -1.07 10.16
C ILE A 104 117.92 -1.63 9.09
N ASP A 105 118.45 -2.33 8.10
CA ASP A 105 117.65 -2.89 7.01
C ASP A 105 116.64 -3.93 7.52
N GLN A 106 117.01 -4.74 8.51
CA GLN A 106 116.10 -5.68 9.18
C GLN A 106 114.98 -4.95 9.95
N LEU A 107 115.33 -3.89 10.68
CA LEU A 107 114.35 -3.08 11.41
C LEU A 107 113.38 -2.37 10.47
N LEU A 108 113.87 -1.85 9.33
CA LEU A 108 113.00 -1.21 8.32
C LEU A 108 111.97 -2.20 7.76
N ARG A 109 112.39 -3.41 7.39
CA ARG A 109 111.44 -4.46 6.95
C ARG A 109 110.43 -4.79 8.05
N ARG A 110 110.88 -4.84 9.30
CA ARG A 110 109.97 -5.12 10.42
C ARG A 110 108.95 -4.00 10.64
N VAL A 111 109.33 -2.74 10.43
CA VAL A 111 108.42 -1.60 10.48
C VAL A 111 107.40 -1.67 9.34
N ASP A 112 107.81 -2.05 8.13
CA ASP A 112 106.88 -2.21 7.00
C ASP A 112 105.87 -3.33 7.27
N GLU A 113 106.32 -4.49 7.77
CA GLU A 113 105.46 -5.60 8.19
C GLU A 113 104.44 -5.17 9.25
N LEU A 114 104.90 -4.49 10.30
CA LEU A 114 104.02 -3.99 11.37
C LEU A 114 103.03 -2.95 10.83
N THR A 115 103.44 -2.10 9.88
CA THR A 115 102.56 -1.11 9.26
C THR A 115 101.43 -1.78 8.47
N ILE A 116 101.73 -2.85 7.75
CA ILE A 116 100.71 -3.65 7.05
C ILE A 116 99.75 -4.29 8.05
N GLN A 117 100.27 -4.93 9.11
CA GLN A 117 99.44 -5.53 10.16
C GLN A 117 98.52 -4.52 10.84
N VAL A 118 99.01 -3.30 11.13
CA VAL A 118 98.20 -2.23 11.71
C VAL A 118 97.07 -1.81 10.76
N ARG A 119 97.31 -1.72 9.45
CA ARG A 119 96.25 -1.39 8.49
C ARG A 119 95.20 -2.51 8.38
N GLU A 120 95.62 -3.76 8.36
CA GLU A 120 94.71 -4.91 8.31
C GLU A 120 93.83 -4.99 9.56
N THR A 121 94.43 -4.81 10.73
CA THR A 121 93.70 -4.78 12.01
C THR A 121 92.74 -3.59 12.10
N GLN A 122 93.12 -2.41 11.62
CA GLN A 122 92.21 -1.25 11.54
C GLN A 122 91.04 -1.51 10.60
N LYS A 123 91.28 -2.15 9.45
CA LYS A 123 90.22 -2.52 8.51
C LYS A 123 89.25 -3.53 9.15
N ALA A 124 89.77 -4.57 9.79
CA ALA A 124 88.95 -5.56 10.50
C ALA A 124 88.14 -4.94 11.65
N ALA A 125 88.72 -3.99 12.38
CA ALA A 125 88.02 -3.25 13.43
C ALA A 125 86.85 -2.42 12.87
N ALA A 126 87.07 -1.70 11.76
CA ALA A 126 86.02 -0.92 11.11
C ALA A 126 84.89 -1.81 10.56
N GLU A 127 85.22 -2.98 9.99
CA GLU A 127 84.23 -3.95 9.53
C GLU A 127 83.39 -4.52 10.70
N ALA A 128 84.04 -4.83 11.82
CA ALA A 128 83.36 -5.31 13.02
C ALA A 128 82.45 -4.23 13.64
N GLU A 129 82.87 -2.96 13.65
CA GLU A 129 82.07 -1.84 14.13
C GLU A 129 80.83 -1.62 13.26
N ALA A 130 80.98 -1.68 11.93
CA ALA A 130 79.86 -1.60 11.00
C ALA A 130 78.86 -2.76 11.19
N GLN A 131 79.33 -3.99 11.42
CA GLN A 131 78.47 -5.13 11.74
C GLN A 131 77.74 -4.94 13.08
N PHE A 132 78.43 -4.41 14.09
CA PHE A 132 77.84 -4.13 15.39
C PHE A 132 76.72 -3.09 15.30
N ASP A 133 76.94 -2.02 14.53
CA ASP A 133 75.92 -1.00 14.29
C ASP A 133 74.71 -1.55 13.52
N SER A 134 74.95 -2.43 12.53
CA SER A 134 73.87 -3.13 11.82
C SER A 134 73.03 -3.99 12.78
N MET A 135 73.68 -4.82 13.60
CA MET A 135 72.99 -5.66 14.58
C MET A 135 72.23 -4.83 15.62
N LYS A 136 72.76 -3.67 16.02
CA LYS A 136 72.09 -2.75 16.94
C LYS A 136 70.83 -2.16 16.32
N ALA A 137 70.87 -1.78 15.05
CA ALA A 137 69.70 -1.29 14.31
C ALA A 137 68.63 -2.39 14.14
N GLU A 138 69.04 -3.60 13.77
CA GLU A 138 68.15 -4.76 13.67
C GLU A 138 67.48 -5.08 15.01
N ASN A 139 68.24 -5.10 16.10
CA ASN A 139 67.71 -5.36 17.44
C ASN A 139 66.71 -4.27 17.88
N PHE A 140 67.01 -3.01 17.59
CA PHE A 140 66.07 -1.91 17.86
C PHE A 140 64.75 -2.07 17.08
N ASN A 141 64.83 -2.47 15.81
CA ASN A 141 63.64 -2.72 14.98
C ASN A 141 62.85 -3.94 15.48
N ALA A 142 63.53 -5.04 15.82
CA ALA A 142 62.92 -6.23 16.38
C ALA A 142 62.20 -5.91 17.71
N LYS A 143 62.82 -5.09 18.58
CA LYS A 143 62.21 -4.63 19.82
C LYS A 143 60.92 -3.84 19.56
N LYS A 144 60.93 -2.90 18.61
CA LYS A 144 59.72 -2.17 18.21
C LYS A 144 58.62 -3.08 17.67
N GLN A 145 58.97 -4.09 16.87
CA GLN A 145 58.00 -5.07 16.38
C GLN A 145 57.40 -5.91 17.51
N CYS A 146 58.22 -6.34 18.47
CA CYS A 146 57.75 -7.04 19.66
C CYS A 146 56.78 -6.19 20.49
N GLU A 147 57.10 -4.91 20.72
CA GLU A 147 56.22 -3.97 21.43
C GLU A 147 54.90 -3.76 20.68
N ALA A 148 54.95 -3.62 19.35
CA ALA A 148 53.74 -3.50 18.52
C ALA A 148 52.83 -4.74 18.61
N LEU A 149 53.41 -5.94 18.48
CA LEU A 149 52.68 -7.20 18.61
C LEU A 149 52.11 -7.41 20.01
N GLN A 150 52.84 -7.00 21.05
CA GLN A 150 52.33 -7.06 22.44
C GLN A 150 51.10 -6.18 22.62
N ASN A 151 51.11 -4.96 22.08
CA ASN A 151 49.96 -4.06 22.13
C ASN A 151 48.76 -4.62 21.36
N GLU A 152 48.99 -5.21 20.18
CA GLU A 152 47.94 -5.85 19.39
C GLU A 152 47.32 -7.04 20.12
N ILE A 153 48.14 -7.90 20.75
CA ILE A 153 47.66 -9.01 21.57
C ILE A 153 46.80 -8.52 22.74
N LEU A 154 47.20 -7.43 23.41
CA LEU A 154 46.43 -6.85 24.51
C LEU A 154 45.06 -6.35 24.02
N SER A 155 45.01 -5.62 22.91
CA SER A 155 43.76 -5.16 22.29
C SER A 155 42.83 -6.32 21.96
N ILE A 156 43.35 -7.38 21.33
CA ILE A 156 42.56 -8.56 20.95
C ILE A 156 42.00 -9.27 22.20
N LYS A 157 42.76 -9.33 23.30
CA LYS A 157 42.29 -9.92 24.56
C LYS A 157 41.15 -9.10 25.19
N GLU A 158 41.27 -7.78 25.19
CA GLU A 158 40.22 -6.89 25.68
C GLU A 158 38.92 -7.05 24.87
N ASP A 159 39.02 -7.09 23.54
CA ASP A 159 37.89 -7.32 22.65
C ASP A 159 37.24 -8.69 22.88
N PHE A 160 38.06 -9.74 23.03
CA PHE A 160 37.59 -11.09 23.32
C PHE A 160 36.82 -11.14 24.64
N GLU A 161 37.34 -10.53 25.71
CA GLU A 161 36.64 -10.44 26.98
C GLU A 161 35.32 -9.67 26.88
N ALA A 162 35.31 -8.56 26.15
CA ALA A 162 34.10 -7.75 25.95
C ALA A 162 33.01 -8.53 25.19
N CYS A 163 33.40 -9.27 24.15
CA CYS A 163 32.50 -10.16 23.41
C CYS A 163 32.01 -11.32 24.27
N SER A 164 32.88 -11.95 25.04
CA SER A 164 32.52 -13.04 25.95
C SER A 164 31.51 -12.57 27.01
N LYS A 165 31.75 -11.42 27.65
CA LYS A 165 30.83 -10.80 28.62
C LYS A 165 29.47 -10.44 28.00
N ARG A 166 29.44 -9.94 26.76
CA ARG A 166 28.18 -9.68 26.01
C ARG A 166 27.42 -10.98 25.77
N ARG A 167 28.06 -11.99 25.18
CA ARG A 167 27.44 -13.29 24.91
C ARG A 167 26.88 -13.93 26.18
N LEU A 168 27.61 -13.86 27.29
CA LEU A 168 27.12 -14.35 28.57
C LEU A 168 25.87 -13.59 29.01
N ARG A 169 25.85 -12.25 28.98
CA ARG A 169 24.65 -11.48 29.32
C ARG A 169 23.44 -11.87 28.46
N ASP A 170 23.63 -12.00 27.16
CA ASP A 170 22.55 -12.39 26.24
C ASP A 170 21.98 -13.77 26.64
N ILE A 171 22.84 -14.75 26.91
CA ILE A 171 22.43 -16.09 27.36
C ILE A 171 21.67 -16.02 28.70
N HIS A 172 22.10 -15.18 29.64
CA HIS A 172 21.42 -15.03 30.94
C HIS A 172 20.05 -14.36 30.81
N SER A 173 19.80 -13.57 29.76
CA SER A 173 18.50 -12.93 29.51
C SER A 173 17.47 -13.82 28.80
N LEU A 174 17.91 -14.90 28.14
CA LEU A 174 17.00 -15.81 27.42
C LEU A 174 15.91 -16.45 28.30
N PRO A 175 16.18 -16.91 29.53
CA PRO A 175 15.14 -17.45 30.40
C PRO A 175 14.05 -16.44 30.74
N GLU A 176 14.41 -15.18 31.00
CA GLU A 176 13.45 -14.10 31.28
C GLU A 176 12.58 -13.80 30.05
N MET A 177 13.20 -13.63 28.87
CA MET A 177 12.44 -13.46 27.62
C MET A 177 11.51 -14.65 27.32
N ASN A 178 11.97 -15.88 27.58
CA ASN A 178 11.15 -17.06 27.37
C ASN A 178 9.97 -17.13 28.36
N ALA A 179 10.18 -16.73 29.62
CA ALA A 179 9.11 -16.64 30.61
C ALA A 179 8.04 -15.61 30.20
N GLU A 180 8.46 -14.42 29.73
CA GLU A 180 7.52 -13.40 29.21
C GLU A 180 6.71 -13.91 28.01
N LEU A 181 7.35 -14.64 27.08
CA LEU A 181 6.66 -15.23 25.94
C LEU A 181 5.66 -16.31 26.37
N GLN A 182 6.00 -17.14 27.36
CA GLN A 182 5.09 -18.13 27.91
C GLN A 182 3.87 -17.48 28.60
N GLU A 183 4.08 -16.41 29.36
CA GLU A 183 2.97 -15.66 29.98
C GLU A 183 2.04 -15.05 28.93
N ARG A 184 2.61 -14.44 27.88
CA ARG A 184 1.82 -13.91 26.76
C ARG A 184 1.03 -15.00 26.04
N LEU A 185 1.64 -16.17 25.82
CA LEU A 185 0.96 -17.30 25.19
C LEU A 185 -0.23 -17.76 26.04
N MET A 186 -0.05 -17.91 27.35
CA MET A 186 -1.14 -18.25 28.27
C MET A 186 -2.27 -17.22 28.24
N SER A 187 -1.93 -15.93 28.20
CA SER A 187 -2.94 -14.86 28.11
C SER A 187 -3.78 -14.99 26.84
N VAL A 188 -3.14 -15.23 25.70
CA VAL A 188 -3.82 -15.41 24.40
C VAL A 188 -4.71 -16.66 24.41
N GLU A 189 -4.24 -17.77 24.97
CA GLU A 189 -5.03 -19.00 25.10
C GLU A 189 -6.30 -18.75 25.93
N ILE A 190 -6.19 -18.04 27.05
CA ILE A 190 -7.34 -17.67 27.89
C ILE A 190 -8.33 -16.79 27.13
N GLU A 191 -7.85 -15.79 26.39
CA GLU A 191 -8.70 -14.92 25.58
C GLU A 191 -9.40 -15.68 24.46
N MET A 192 -8.71 -16.61 23.79
CA MET A 192 -9.31 -17.47 22.77
C MET A 192 -10.42 -18.35 23.36
N HIS A 193 -10.19 -18.98 24.51
CA HIS A 193 -11.23 -19.76 25.19
C HIS A 193 -12.47 -18.92 25.51
N ARG A 194 -12.29 -17.71 26.06
CA ARG A 194 -13.40 -16.78 26.32
C ARG A 194 -14.15 -16.39 25.04
N ALA A 195 -13.44 -16.13 23.95
CA ALA A 195 -14.05 -15.79 22.67
C ALA A 195 -14.89 -16.96 22.12
N PHE A 196 -14.42 -18.20 22.27
CA PHE A 196 -15.18 -19.38 21.88
C PHE A 196 -16.44 -19.58 22.74
N GLU A 197 -16.37 -19.35 24.05
CA GLU A 197 -17.54 -19.41 24.93
C GLU A 197 -18.60 -18.38 24.55
N VAL A 198 -18.19 -17.13 24.32
CA VAL A 198 -19.09 -16.06 23.86
C VAL A 198 -19.71 -16.41 22.51
N ARG A 199 -18.92 -16.92 21.56
CA ARG A 199 -19.41 -17.36 20.25
C ARG A 199 -20.46 -18.45 20.40
N ASN A 200 -20.20 -19.48 21.20
CA ASN A 200 -21.12 -20.59 21.40
C ASN A 200 -22.43 -20.11 22.04
N SER A 201 -22.34 -19.27 23.09
CA SER A 201 -23.53 -18.67 23.72
C SER A 201 -24.35 -17.83 22.73
N THR A 202 -23.69 -17.05 21.87
CA THR A 202 -24.36 -16.26 20.82
C THR A 202 -25.05 -17.17 19.80
N MET A 203 -24.39 -18.26 19.40
CA MET A 203 -24.96 -19.24 18.47
C MET A 203 -26.19 -19.95 19.05
N ASP A 204 -26.16 -20.27 20.35
CA ASP A 204 -27.30 -20.83 21.08
C ASP A 204 -28.47 -19.84 21.13
N GLN A 205 -28.19 -18.55 21.39
CA GLN A 205 -29.20 -17.50 21.39
C GLN A 205 -29.84 -17.33 20.01
N ILE A 206 -29.04 -17.28 18.92
CA ILE A 206 -29.55 -17.21 17.54
C ILE A 206 -30.43 -18.42 17.25
N THR A 207 -29.98 -19.62 17.62
CA THR A 207 -30.75 -20.85 17.46
C THR A 207 -32.07 -20.79 18.24
N GLY A 208 -32.06 -20.20 19.44
CA GLY A 208 -33.25 -19.92 20.22
C GLY A 208 -34.21 -18.94 19.54
N ILE A 209 -33.70 -17.84 18.98
CA ILE A 209 -34.49 -16.84 18.24
C ILE A 209 -35.13 -17.46 16.99
N ASN A 210 -34.40 -18.29 16.26
CA ASN A 210 -34.92 -18.97 15.07
C ASN A 210 -36.13 -19.87 15.37
N ARG A 211 -36.34 -20.29 16.63
CA ARG A 211 -37.56 -21.02 17.03
C ARG A 211 -38.82 -20.16 16.99
N TYR A 212 -38.69 -18.83 16.96
CA TYR A 212 -39.80 -17.91 16.83
C TYR A 212 -40.12 -17.56 15.36
N GLU A 213 -39.31 -17.98 14.39
CA GLU A 213 -39.59 -17.78 12.96
C GLU A 213 -40.98 -18.31 12.55
N PRO A 214 -41.42 -19.51 12.98
CA PRO A 214 -42.77 -19.99 12.67
C PRO A 214 -43.88 -19.12 13.27
N LEU A 215 -43.65 -18.48 14.42
CA LEU A 215 -44.62 -17.56 15.03
C LEU A 215 -44.70 -16.24 14.24
N LEU A 216 -43.57 -15.75 13.72
CA LEU A 216 -43.56 -14.60 12.81
C LEU A 216 -44.32 -14.91 11.52
N ASP A 217 -44.15 -16.10 10.96
CA ASP A 217 -44.88 -16.52 9.75
C ASP A 217 -46.39 -16.64 10.02
N GLN A 218 -46.80 -17.23 11.15
CA GLN A 218 -48.21 -17.23 11.58
C GLN A 218 -48.78 -15.81 11.72
N LEU A 219 -48.00 -14.88 12.26
CA LEU A 219 -48.44 -13.50 12.44
C LEU A 219 -48.60 -12.77 11.10
N LYS A 220 -47.75 -13.08 10.10
CA LYS A 220 -47.92 -12.58 8.72
C LYS A 220 -49.20 -13.11 8.09
N GLU A 221 -49.53 -14.38 8.28
CA GLU A 221 -50.78 -14.98 7.78
C GLU A 221 -52.00 -14.28 8.40
N ILE A 222 -52.03 -14.12 9.73
CA ILE A 222 -53.12 -13.43 10.43
C ILE A 222 -53.27 -11.98 9.95
N LEU A 223 -52.16 -11.26 9.72
CA LEU A 223 -52.20 -9.90 9.19
C LEU A 223 -52.78 -9.87 7.77
N ALA A 224 -52.40 -10.82 6.91
CA ALA A 224 -52.95 -10.94 5.57
C ALA A 224 -54.46 -11.21 5.58
N GLU A 225 -54.92 -12.14 6.43
CA GLU A 225 -56.35 -12.40 6.64
C GLU A 225 -57.08 -11.15 7.14
N THR A 226 -56.49 -10.42 8.09
CA THR A 226 -57.07 -9.21 8.67
C THR A 226 -57.25 -8.11 7.62
N GLU A 227 -56.26 -7.88 6.75
CA GLU A 227 -56.36 -6.91 5.65
C GLU A 227 -57.41 -7.34 4.60
N GLU A 228 -57.56 -8.66 4.34
CA GLU A 228 -58.64 -9.16 3.50
C GLU A 228 -60.02 -8.87 4.12
N TRP A 229 -60.20 -9.15 5.42
CA TRP A 229 -61.44 -8.85 6.15
C TRP A 229 -61.77 -7.36 6.18
N LYS A 230 -60.77 -6.51 6.37
CA LYS A 230 -60.92 -5.06 6.31
C LYS A 230 -61.38 -4.60 4.92
N THR A 231 -60.84 -5.18 3.85
CA THR A 231 -61.26 -4.90 2.47
C THR A 231 -62.72 -5.34 2.24
N LYS A 232 -63.10 -6.53 2.73
CA LYS A 232 -64.50 -7.00 2.70
C LYS A 232 -65.42 -6.06 3.47
N TYR A 233 -65.03 -5.64 4.68
CA TYR A 233 -65.79 -4.70 5.49
C TYR A 233 -66.02 -3.36 4.79
N ILE A 234 -64.97 -2.77 4.19
CA ILE A 234 -65.07 -1.52 3.42
C ILE A 234 -66.08 -1.70 2.26
N THR A 235 -65.99 -2.82 1.55
CA THR A 235 -66.89 -3.12 0.41
C THR A 235 -68.33 -3.25 0.87
N VAL A 236 -68.59 -4.03 1.94
CA VAL A 236 -69.92 -4.20 2.51
C VAL A 236 -70.49 -2.87 2.98
N HIS A 237 -69.71 -2.07 3.70
CA HIS A 237 -70.17 -0.77 4.18
C HIS A 237 -70.48 0.21 3.04
N GLN A 238 -69.73 0.15 1.94
CA GLN A 238 -70.03 0.93 0.74
C GLN A 238 -71.35 0.48 0.10
N THR A 239 -71.57 -0.84 -0.03
CA THR A 239 -72.85 -1.37 -0.56
C THR A 239 -74.03 -1.06 0.36
N GLU A 240 -73.83 -1.03 1.68
CA GLU A 240 -74.85 -0.64 2.65
C GLU A 240 -75.25 0.83 2.46
N LYS A 241 -74.29 1.74 2.27
CA LYS A 241 -74.57 3.14 1.97
C LYS A 241 -75.36 3.31 0.68
N GLU A 242 -75.00 2.57 -0.37
CA GLU A 242 -75.74 2.57 -1.64
C GLU A 242 -77.17 2.07 -1.45
N LYS A 243 -77.37 0.97 -0.71
CA LYS A 243 -78.70 0.43 -0.42
C LYS A 243 -79.54 1.33 0.46
N LEU A 244 -78.94 2.02 1.43
CA LEU A 244 -79.62 3.04 2.22
C LEU A 244 -80.10 4.20 1.35
N ALA A 245 -79.27 4.66 0.41
CA ALA A 245 -79.65 5.71 -0.54
C ALA A 245 -80.80 5.26 -1.47
N GLU A 246 -80.75 4.03 -1.99
CA GLU A 246 -81.87 3.43 -2.74
C GLU A 246 -83.15 3.37 -1.89
N LEU A 247 -83.06 2.96 -0.62
CA LEU A 247 -84.21 2.85 0.27
C LEU A 247 -84.80 4.23 0.60
N GLU A 248 -83.98 5.26 0.81
CA GLU A 248 -84.44 6.64 0.97
C GLU A 248 -85.13 7.19 -0.28
N GLN A 249 -84.69 6.77 -1.48
CA GLN A 249 -85.36 7.10 -2.73
C GLN A 249 -86.74 6.40 -2.82
N VAL A 250 -86.79 5.09 -2.58
CA VAL A 250 -88.06 4.33 -2.59
C VAL A 250 -89.04 4.88 -1.54
N LYS A 251 -88.54 5.30 -0.37
CA LYS A 251 -89.37 5.93 0.66
C LYS A 251 -90.02 7.22 0.15
N ARG A 252 -89.27 8.08 -0.55
CA ARG A 252 -89.80 9.31 -1.16
C ARG A 252 -90.86 8.99 -2.23
N GLU A 253 -90.58 8.02 -3.11
CA GLU A 253 -91.54 7.56 -4.11
C GLU A 253 -92.83 7.01 -3.48
N LEU A 254 -92.74 6.31 -2.34
CA LEU A 254 -93.89 5.82 -1.59
C LEU A 254 -94.70 6.96 -0.95
N GLU A 255 -94.02 7.98 -0.39
CA GLU A 255 -94.67 9.17 0.18
C GLU A 255 -95.43 9.96 -0.90
N GLU A 256 -94.84 10.12 -2.09
CA GLU A 256 -95.51 10.71 -3.26
C GLU A 256 -96.75 9.89 -3.67
N ALA A 257 -96.60 8.56 -3.83
CA ALA A 257 -97.71 7.68 -4.17
C ALA A 257 -98.84 7.68 -3.12
N GLN A 258 -98.50 7.81 -1.83
CA GLN A 258 -99.49 7.97 -0.77
C GLN A 258 -100.25 9.30 -0.88
N SER A 259 -99.56 10.39 -1.20
CA SER A 259 -100.18 11.69 -1.47
C SER A 259 -101.16 11.59 -2.65
N GLU A 260 -100.71 11.02 -3.78
CA GLU A 260 -101.56 10.80 -4.95
C GLU A 260 -102.78 9.93 -4.62
N LYS A 261 -102.60 8.85 -3.83
CA LYS A 261 -103.71 8.02 -3.37
C LYS A 261 -104.71 8.83 -2.53
N CYS A 262 -104.24 9.69 -1.62
CA CYS A 262 -105.11 10.54 -0.81
C CYS A 262 -105.95 11.49 -1.69
N GLU A 263 -105.30 12.13 -2.67
CA GLU A 263 -105.97 13.01 -3.65
C GLU A 263 -107.04 12.24 -4.45
N LEU A 264 -106.70 11.06 -4.98
CA LEU A 264 -107.64 10.20 -5.70
C LEU A 264 -108.79 9.71 -4.82
N THR A 265 -108.53 9.41 -3.54
CA THR A 265 -109.57 8.99 -2.59
C THR A 265 -110.55 10.13 -2.30
N HIS A 266 -110.05 11.36 -2.13
CA HIS A 266 -110.90 12.55 -1.99
C HIS A 266 -111.74 12.78 -3.25
N ALA A 267 -111.14 12.69 -4.44
CA ALA A 267 -111.86 12.80 -5.72
C ALA A 267 -112.95 11.72 -5.86
N ALA A 268 -112.68 10.48 -5.44
CA ALA A 268 -113.66 9.39 -5.44
C ALA A 268 -114.82 9.65 -4.47
N MET A 269 -114.54 10.15 -3.26
CA MET A 269 -115.58 10.55 -2.29
C MET A 269 -116.46 11.68 -2.83
N ASP A 270 -115.88 12.68 -3.48
CA ASP A 270 -116.62 13.77 -4.12
C ASP A 270 -117.55 13.27 -5.22
N LEU A 271 -117.07 12.38 -6.09
CA LEU A 271 -117.89 11.72 -7.10
C LEU A 271 -119.03 10.91 -6.47
N GLN A 272 -118.77 10.17 -5.41
CA GLN A 272 -119.80 9.41 -4.69
C GLN A 272 -120.87 10.32 -4.08
N ASN A 273 -120.45 11.44 -3.47
CA ASN A 273 -121.36 12.46 -2.92
C ASN A 273 -122.23 13.09 -4.02
N GLN A 274 -121.65 13.42 -5.17
CA GLN A 274 -122.40 13.91 -6.34
C GLN A 274 -123.43 12.88 -6.83
N MET A 275 -123.04 11.61 -6.87
CA MET A 275 -123.92 10.51 -7.27
C MET A 275 -125.11 10.35 -6.31
N MET A 276 -124.87 10.44 -5.00
CA MET A 276 -125.91 10.38 -3.97
C MET A 276 -126.89 11.55 -4.09
N ARG A 277 -126.40 12.77 -4.32
CA ARG A 277 -127.25 13.94 -4.60
C ARG A 277 -128.15 13.72 -5.83
N LYS A 278 -127.62 13.17 -6.93
CA LYS A 278 -128.43 12.84 -8.12
C LYS A 278 -129.46 11.74 -7.84
N LYS A 279 -129.12 10.71 -7.05
CA LYS A 279 -130.08 9.67 -6.62
C LYS A 279 -131.24 10.26 -5.82
N LEU A 280 -130.97 11.16 -4.87
CA LEU A 280 -131.99 11.86 -4.08
C LEU A 280 -132.93 12.71 -4.96
N LEU A 281 -132.38 13.47 -5.90
CA LEU A 281 -133.15 14.23 -6.89
C LEU A 281 -134.10 13.33 -7.71
N LEU A 282 -133.61 12.17 -8.15
CA LEU A 282 -134.40 11.16 -8.88
C LEU A 282 -135.53 10.57 -8.03
N ALA A 283 -135.27 10.26 -6.76
CA ALA A 283 -136.26 9.74 -5.83
C ALA A 283 -137.38 10.76 -5.54
N ASN A 284 -137.04 12.04 -5.39
CA ASN A 284 -138.03 13.12 -5.20
C ASN A 284 -138.90 13.32 -6.44
N LYS A 285 -138.32 13.28 -7.66
CA LYS A 285 -139.09 13.33 -8.92
C LYS A 285 -140.08 12.16 -9.06
N LYS A 286 -139.68 10.95 -8.65
CA LYS A 286 -140.56 9.76 -8.66
C LYS A 286 -141.73 9.88 -7.67
N LYS A 287 -141.51 10.40 -6.45
CA LYS A 287 -142.60 10.64 -5.49
C LYS A 287 -143.59 11.69 -5.98
N GLY A 288 -143.10 12.76 -6.64
CA GLY A 288 -143.97 13.78 -7.23
C GLY A 288 -144.91 13.24 -8.33
N THR A 289 -144.40 12.41 -9.23
CA THR A 289 -145.21 11.78 -10.30
C THR A 289 -146.18 10.73 -9.75
N GLN A 290 -145.84 10.01 -8.68
CA GLN A 290 -146.70 9.00 -8.07
C GLN A 290 -147.88 9.61 -7.26
N ALA A 291 -147.68 10.78 -6.64
CA ALA A 291 -148.76 11.54 -5.99
C ALA A 291 -149.76 12.13 -7.01
N SER A 292 -149.26 12.67 -8.13
CA SER A 292 -150.10 13.17 -9.23
C SER A 292 -150.96 12.06 -9.85
N LYS A 293 -150.40 10.86 -10.04
CA LYS A 293 -151.15 9.69 -10.57
C LYS A 293 -152.29 9.24 -9.64
N LYS A 294 -152.12 9.37 -8.31
CA LYS A 294 -153.14 8.98 -7.31
C LYS A 294 -154.29 9.99 -7.21
N SER A 295 -154.04 11.26 -7.53
CA SER A 295 -155.07 12.31 -7.63
C SER A 295 -155.97 12.11 -8.85
N ALA A 296 -155.38 11.84 -10.01
CA ALA A 296 -156.13 11.59 -11.25
C ALA A 296 -157.00 10.31 -11.18
N MET A 297 -156.56 9.29 -10.43
CA MET A 297 -157.34 8.06 -10.25
C MET A 297 -158.62 8.28 -9.43
N LYS A 298 -158.61 9.19 -8.45
CA LYS A 298 -159.80 9.54 -7.66
C LYS A 298 -160.85 10.31 -8.47
N GLU A 299 -160.43 11.12 -9.45
CA GLU A 299 -161.36 11.79 -10.39
C GLU A 299 -162.02 10.78 -11.34
N ILE A 300 -161.29 9.77 -11.81
CA ILE A 300 -161.83 8.72 -12.71
C ILE A 300 -162.87 7.84 -12.00
N ASP A 301 -162.66 7.49 -10.73
CA ASP A 301 -163.61 6.68 -9.96
C ASP A 301 -164.92 7.45 -9.66
N SER A 302 -164.85 8.78 -9.49
CA SER A 302 -166.04 9.65 -9.37
C SER A 302 -166.87 9.65 -10.66
N ILE A 303 -166.22 9.76 -11.82
CA ILE A 303 -166.89 9.81 -13.13
C ILE A 303 -167.56 8.48 -13.47
N ASN A 304 -166.96 7.34 -13.07
CA ASN A 304 -167.55 6.02 -13.32
C ASN A 304 -168.79 5.74 -12.46
N SER A 305 -168.87 6.29 -11.26
CA SER A 305 -170.05 6.22 -10.40
C SER A 305 -171.24 6.96 -11.05
N ASP A 306 -171.01 8.18 -11.53
CA ASP A 306 -172.03 9.01 -12.17
C ASP A 306 -172.56 8.38 -13.48
N ASN A 307 -171.69 7.69 -14.23
CA ASN A 307 -172.06 7.04 -15.49
C ASN A 307 -172.95 5.80 -15.27
N SER A 308 -172.76 5.08 -14.15
CA SER A 308 -173.59 3.93 -13.76
C SER A 308 -175.03 4.36 -13.41
N GLU A 309 -175.20 5.47 -12.68
CA GLU A 309 -176.51 6.01 -12.32
C GLU A 309 -177.27 6.53 -13.56
N THR A 310 -176.55 7.12 -14.52
CA THR A 310 -177.12 7.61 -15.77
C THR A 310 -177.58 6.48 -16.70
N GLN A 311 -176.83 5.36 -16.75
CA GLN A 311 -177.20 4.17 -17.53
C GLN A 311 -178.47 3.49 -16.98
N GLN A 312 -178.68 3.52 -15.66
CA GLN A 312 -179.87 2.96 -15.01
C GLN A 312 -181.14 3.80 -15.28
N SER A 313 -180.99 5.11 -15.48
CA SER A 313 -182.08 6.02 -15.84
C SER A 313 -182.55 5.85 -17.30
N ASN A 314 -181.62 5.65 -18.25
CA ASN A 314 -181.96 5.48 -19.66
C ASN A 314 -182.77 4.21 -19.94
N ASN A 315 -182.42 3.08 -19.32
CA ASN A 315 -183.14 1.81 -19.53
C ASN A 315 -184.60 1.86 -19.03
N GLN A 316 -184.91 2.70 -18.04
CA GLN A 316 -186.29 2.88 -17.53
C GLN A 316 -187.15 3.78 -18.44
N LEU A 317 -186.53 4.70 -19.18
CA LEU A 317 -187.23 5.56 -20.16
C LEU A 317 -187.51 4.82 -21.47
N GLU A 318 -186.62 3.90 -21.87
CA GLU A 318 -186.77 3.09 -23.08
C GLU A 318 -187.95 2.12 -22.99
N GLN A 319 -188.17 1.48 -21.83
CA GLN A 319 -189.33 0.61 -21.62
C GLN A 319 -190.67 1.36 -21.60
N LYS A 320 -190.69 2.63 -21.16
CA LYS A 320 -191.91 3.46 -21.19
C LYS A 320 -192.32 3.89 -22.60
N CYS A 321 -191.37 4.00 -23.53
CA CYS A 321 -191.67 4.34 -24.93
C CYS A 321 -192.38 3.19 -25.66
N VAL A 322 -191.94 1.94 -25.44
CA VAL A 322 -192.55 0.74 -26.05
C VAL A 322 -194.03 0.60 -25.66
N LEU A 323 -194.37 0.88 -24.39
CA LEU A 323 -195.75 0.82 -23.90
C LEU A 323 -196.67 1.88 -24.53
N TYR A 324 -196.15 3.06 -24.89
CA TYR A 324 -196.96 4.09 -25.54
C TYR A 324 -197.13 3.87 -27.05
N GLU A 325 -196.18 3.20 -27.71
CA GLU A 325 -196.31 2.83 -29.12
C GLU A 325 -197.39 1.76 -29.37
N GLU A 326 -197.54 0.80 -28.45
CA GLU A 326 -198.61 -0.22 -28.57
C GLU A 326 -200.01 0.36 -28.31
N GLN A 327 -200.12 1.36 -27.43
CA GLN A 327 -201.39 2.03 -27.12
C GLN A 327 -201.91 2.90 -28.26
N LEU A 328 -201.01 3.43 -29.10
CA LEU A 328 -201.33 4.14 -30.35
C LEU A 328 -201.83 3.22 -31.46
N LYS A 329 -201.47 1.93 -31.42
CA LYS A 329 -201.89 0.93 -32.40
C LYS A 329 -203.35 0.51 -32.20
N LEU A 330 -203.78 0.40 -30.93
CA LEU A 330 -205.15 0.13 -30.50
C LEU A 330 -206.17 1.20 -30.95
N GLU A 331 -205.78 2.48 -30.95
CA GLU A 331 -206.65 3.58 -31.37
C GLU A 331 -206.87 3.64 -32.90
N ARG A 332 -205.87 3.25 -33.71
CA ARG A 332 -205.99 3.27 -35.19
C ARG A 332 -206.86 2.16 -35.74
N GLU A 333 -206.90 0.99 -35.11
CA GLU A 333 -207.75 -0.13 -35.52
C GLU A 333 -209.22 0.13 -35.17
N GLY A 334 -209.52 0.78 -34.04
CA GLY A 334 -210.88 1.20 -33.67
C GLY A 334 -211.53 2.19 -34.64
N ILE A 335 -210.73 3.05 -35.29
CA ILE A 335 -211.21 4.01 -36.30
C ILE A 335 -211.53 3.32 -37.63
N ALA A 336 -210.79 2.26 -37.99
CA ALA A 336 -210.99 1.54 -39.26
C ALA A 336 -212.30 0.74 -39.30
N GLU A 337 -212.79 0.25 -38.15
CA GLU A 337 -213.98 -0.62 -38.10
C GLU A 337 -215.30 0.16 -37.87
N MET A 338 -215.26 1.43 -37.48
CA MET A 338 -216.45 2.31 -37.42
C MET A 338 -216.86 2.87 -38.80
N LEU A 339 -216.00 2.77 -39.81
CA LEU A 339 -216.27 3.26 -41.17
C LEU A 339 -217.44 2.56 -41.91
N PRO A 340 -217.67 1.23 -41.77
CA PRO A 340 -218.81 0.53 -42.39
C PRO A 340 -220.16 0.88 -41.76
N ARG A 341 -220.19 1.26 -40.46
CA ARG A 341 -221.40 1.75 -39.78
C ARG A 341 -221.97 3.04 -40.39
N LEU A 342 -221.16 3.82 -41.11
CA LEU A 342 -221.61 5.04 -41.78
C LEU A 342 -222.18 4.80 -43.19
N LYS A 343 -221.72 3.77 -43.93
CA LYS A 343 -222.22 3.49 -45.29
C LYS A 343 -223.57 2.77 -45.32
N GLU A 344 -223.88 1.95 -44.32
CA GLU A 344 -225.14 1.20 -44.29
C GLU A 344 -226.30 2.04 -43.72
N ALA A 345 -225.98 3.00 -42.84
CA ALA A 345 -226.90 4.08 -42.44
C ALA A 345 -227.24 5.03 -43.61
N ASP A 346 -226.33 5.24 -44.57
CA ASP A 346 -226.61 5.99 -45.81
C ASP A 346 -227.54 5.21 -46.77
N LYS A 347 -227.64 3.88 -46.60
CA LYS A 347 -228.50 2.98 -47.38
C LYS A 347 -229.95 2.93 -46.84
N LEU A 348 -230.16 3.20 -45.53
CA LEU A 348 -231.49 3.54 -45.00
C LEU A 348 -232.11 4.72 -45.79
N GLY A 349 -231.32 5.70 -46.20
CA GLY A 349 -231.85 6.94 -46.78
C GLY A 349 -232.49 6.77 -48.17
N ARG A 350 -231.93 5.91 -49.03
CA ARG A 350 -232.32 5.89 -50.46
C ARG A 350 -233.51 4.97 -50.77
N LEU A 351 -233.67 3.84 -50.09
CA LEU A 351 -234.83 2.95 -50.32
C LEU A 351 -236.13 3.47 -49.67
N LEU A 352 -236.03 4.28 -48.62
CA LEU A 352 -237.13 5.11 -48.11
C LEU A 352 -237.54 6.24 -49.09
N CYS A 353 -236.72 6.60 -50.09
CA CYS A 353 -236.99 7.69 -51.04
C CYS A 353 -237.60 7.23 -52.38
N GLU A 354 -237.40 5.99 -52.81
CA GLU A 354 -237.81 5.59 -54.17
C GLU A 354 -239.23 4.99 -54.27
N LEU A 355 -239.68 4.06 -53.44
CA LEU A 355 -241.01 3.43 -53.66
C LEU A 355 -242.07 3.81 -52.64
N ARG A 356 -241.85 5.00 -52.08
CA ARG A 356 -242.86 6.02 -51.78
C ARG A 356 -243.41 6.70 -53.06
N LYS A 357 -242.83 6.46 -54.27
CA LYS A 357 -243.32 7.00 -55.56
C LYS A 357 -244.34 6.14 -56.32
N GLU A 358 -244.65 4.91 -55.89
CA GLU A 358 -245.69 4.07 -56.54
C GLU A 358 -246.96 3.88 -55.71
N PHE A 359 -247.27 4.89 -54.90
CA PHE A 359 -248.65 5.25 -54.55
C PHE A 359 -249.19 6.39 -55.44
N SER A 360 -248.58 6.68 -56.59
CA SER A 360 -248.87 7.92 -57.35
C SER A 360 -249.48 7.74 -58.75
N SER A 361 -249.91 6.54 -59.17
CA SER A 361 -250.83 6.39 -60.33
C SER A 361 -251.56 5.03 -60.38
N VAL A 362 -252.88 5.07 -60.12
CA VAL A 362 -253.93 4.03 -60.36
C VAL A 362 -254.11 2.94 -59.31
#